data_AF-A0A8C3QGA0-F1
#
_entry.id   AF-A0A8C3QGA0-F1
#
_cell.length_a   1.000
_cell.length_b   1.000
_cell.length_c   1.000
_cell.angle_alpha   90.00
_cell.angle_beta   90.00
_cell.angle_gamma   90.00
#
_symmetry.space_group_name_H-M   'P 1'
#
loop_
_entity.id
_entity.type
_entity.pdbx_description
1 polymer ?
#
loop_
_entity_poly.entity_id
_entity_poly.type
_entity_poly.pdbx_seq_one_letter_code
_entity_poly.pdbx_strand_id
1 'polypeptide(L)'
;MVCGPARYLVFFQYFGTRYSGVMETKSDQALVGVQNYLEEAAQKLKPSSPVKFHISSRTDTGVHALANAAHLDIQRAPGKAPFTAQQLVQGLNHHLKPEPIRILSAQRVPSTFHARFCALSRTYIYRLLLGCAHHSQIPVFERDLCWAPAGG
;
A
#
# COMPACT_ATOMS: atom_id res chain seq x y z
N MET A 1 19.65 -26.66 6.26
CA MET A 1 19.49 -25.71 5.15
C MET A 1 18.77 -24.48 5.66
N VAL A 2 19.39 -23.30 5.62
CA VAL A 2 18.69 -22.04 5.90
C VAL A 2 17.92 -21.68 4.63
N CYS A 3 16.59 -21.63 4.69
CA CYS A 3 15.78 -21.15 3.58
C CYS A 3 16.00 -19.63 3.47
N GLY A 4 16.42 -19.16 2.29
CA GLY A 4 16.60 -17.73 2.01
C GLY A 4 15.28 -16.95 2.09
N PRO A 5 15.31 -15.61 1.93
CA PRO A 5 14.11 -14.80 1.92
C PRO A 5 13.11 -15.26 0.85
N ALA A 6 11.83 -15.24 1.20
CA ALA A 6 10.77 -15.51 0.25
C ALA A 6 10.18 -14.19 -0.26
N ARG A 7 10.03 -14.09 -1.58
CA ARG A 7 9.40 -12.93 -2.24
C ARG A 7 7.90 -13.09 -2.31
N TYR A 8 7.17 -12.03 -1.96
CA TYR A 8 5.73 -11.97 -2.08
C TYR A 8 5.32 -10.75 -2.89
N LEU A 9 4.40 -10.94 -3.83
CA LEU A 9 3.56 -9.88 -4.39
C LEU A 9 2.39 -9.66 -3.44
N VAL A 10 2.11 -8.40 -3.08
CA VAL A 10 0.96 -8.01 -2.28
C VAL A 10 0.15 -6.96 -3.00
N PHE A 11 -1.17 -7.01 -2.82
CA PHE A 11 -2.09 -5.97 -3.24
C PHE A 11 -2.61 -5.25 -2.01
N PHE A 12 -2.70 -3.93 -2.06
CA PHE A 12 -3.09 -3.11 -0.93
C PHE A 12 -3.91 -1.89 -1.37
N GLN A 13 -4.74 -1.41 -0.46
CA GLN A 13 -5.61 -0.25 -0.64
C GLN A 13 -5.41 0.76 0.48
N TYR A 14 -5.70 2.03 0.20
CA TYR A 14 -5.65 3.11 1.17
C TYR A 14 -6.43 4.33 0.69
N PHE A 15 -6.90 5.14 1.66
CA PHE A 15 -7.34 6.50 1.38
C PHE A 15 -6.13 7.46 1.46
N GLY A 16 -5.80 8.13 0.35
CA GLY A 16 -4.59 8.94 0.23
C GLY A 16 -4.58 10.26 1.00
N THR A 17 -5.73 10.71 1.52
CA THR A 17 -5.90 12.04 2.13
C THR A 17 -5.06 12.28 3.38
N ARG A 18 -4.60 11.21 4.04
CA ARG A 18 -3.80 11.28 5.28
C ARG A 18 -2.30 11.08 5.05
N TYR A 19 -1.87 10.91 3.80
CA TYR A 19 -0.51 10.48 3.47
C TYR A 19 0.16 11.41 2.46
N SER A 20 1.48 11.53 2.53
CA SER A 20 2.32 12.25 1.55
C SER A 20 2.53 11.47 0.25
N GLY A 21 1.50 10.74 -0.20
CA GLY A 21 1.58 9.77 -1.28
C GLY A 21 2.05 8.40 -0.82
N VAL A 22 2.37 7.53 -1.78
CA VAL A 22 2.67 6.12 -1.48
C VAL A 22 4.13 5.86 -1.10
N MET A 23 5.06 6.66 -1.62
CA MET A 23 6.50 6.40 -1.49
C MET A 23 7.00 6.73 -0.09
N GLU A 24 8.05 6.05 0.35
CA GLU A 24 8.71 6.34 1.62
C GLU A 24 9.11 7.82 1.73
N THR A 25 8.85 8.41 2.90
CA THR A 25 9.31 9.75 3.26
C THR A 25 10.22 9.71 4.47
N LYS A 26 10.96 10.79 4.68
CA LYS A 26 11.82 10.98 5.86
C LYS A 26 10.94 11.24 7.10
N SER A 27 11.45 10.85 8.26
CA SER A 27 10.74 10.92 9.55
C SER A 27 10.46 12.33 10.06
N ASP A 28 11.06 13.36 9.47
CA ASP A 28 10.92 14.78 9.83
C ASP A 28 9.79 15.49 9.07
N GLN A 29 9.10 14.80 8.15
CA GLN A 29 7.99 15.38 7.39
C GLN A 29 6.67 15.34 8.17
N ALA A 30 5.83 16.36 7.96
CA ALA A 30 4.52 16.48 8.61
C ALA A 30 3.54 15.36 8.21
N LEU A 31 3.68 14.81 7.01
CA LEU A 31 2.92 13.66 6.52
C LEU A 31 3.87 12.54 6.12
N VAL A 32 3.47 11.31 6.45
CA VAL A 32 4.26 10.10 6.22
C VAL A 32 3.71 9.34 5.01
N GLY A 33 4.60 8.71 4.24
CA GLY A 33 4.22 7.90 3.08
C GLY A 33 3.63 6.54 3.46
N VAL A 34 2.72 6.01 2.64
CA VAL A 34 2.10 4.70 2.88
C VAL A 34 3.15 3.58 3.00
N GLN A 35 4.23 3.63 2.22
CA GLN A 35 5.32 2.66 2.27
C GLN A 35 5.98 2.58 3.65
N ASN A 36 6.14 3.70 4.38
CA ASN A 36 6.71 3.67 5.72
C ASN A 36 5.87 2.80 6.68
N TYR A 37 4.54 2.93 6.63
CA TYR A 37 3.63 2.13 7.45
C TYR A 37 3.63 0.65 7.06
N LEU A 38 3.72 0.35 5.76
CA LEU A 38 3.84 -1.03 5.27
C LEU A 38 5.13 -1.69 5.78
N GLU A 39 6.24 -0.97 5.73
CA GLU A 39 7.55 -1.46 6.21
C GLU A 39 7.60 -1.58 7.73
N GLU A 40 7.01 -0.64 8.47
CA GLU A 40 6.87 -0.73 9.93
C GLU A 40 6.02 -1.96 10.33
N ALA A 41 4.90 -2.19 9.64
CA ALA A 41 4.05 -3.36 9.86
C ALA A 41 4.81 -4.67 9.57
N ALA A 42 5.61 -4.70 8.50
CA ALA A 42 6.45 -5.87 8.18
C ALA A 42 7.57 -6.08 9.21
N GLN A 43 8.19 -5.01 9.72
CA GLN A 43 9.20 -5.12 10.77
C GLN A 43 8.63 -5.69 12.07
N LYS A 44 7.36 -5.38 12.40
CA LYS A 44 6.64 -5.96 13.55
C LYS A 44 6.40 -7.48 13.42
N LEU A 45 6.52 -8.06 12.22
CA LEU A 45 6.54 -9.52 12.01
C LEU A 45 7.85 -10.19 12.42
N LYS A 46 8.83 -9.41 12.91
CA LYS A 46 10.16 -9.85 13.37
C LYS A 46 10.92 -10.67 12.31
N PRO A 47 11.15 -10.10 11.12
CA PRO A 47 11.97 -10.73 10.10
C PRO A 47 13.45 -10.81 10.55
N SER A 48 14.23 -11.70 9.94
CA SER A 48 15.67 -11.82 10.23
C SER A 48 16.52 -10.70 9.62
N SER A 49 15.95 -9.91 8.71
CA SER A 49 16.57 -8.75 8.08
C SER A 49 15.53 -7.64 7.86
N PRO A 50 15.94 -6.37 7.70
CA PRO A 50 15.03 -5.30 7.31
C PRO A 50 14.26 -5.65 6.03
N VAL A 51 12.98 -5.30 6.01
CA VAL A 51 12.08 -5.56 4.87
C VAL A 51 11.82 -4.25 4.15
N LYS A 52 11.98 -4.26 2.83
CA LYS A 52 11.67 -3.12 1.96
C LYS A 52 10.52 -3.47 1.02
N PHE A 53 9.62 -2.52 0.81
CA PHE A 53 8.53 -2.65 -0.16
C PHE A 53 8.91 -1.96 -1.47
N HIS A 54 8.84 -2.71 -2.57
CA HIS A 54 9.02 -2.18 -3.92
C HIS A 54 7.66 -2.00 -4.58
N ILE A 55 7.15 -0.77 -4.53
CA ILE A 55 5.81 -0.40 -5.02
C ILE A 55 5.76 -0.42 -6.56
N SER A 56 4.66 -0.92 -7.12
CA SER A 56 4.43 -1.04 -8.57
C SER A 56 4.17 0.31 -9.24
N SER A 57 3.39 1.17 -8.59
CA SER A 57 3.07 2.51 -9.09
C SER A 57 3.13 3.55 -7.97
N ARG A 58 3.79 4.68 -8.26
CA ARG A 58 3.79 5.85 -7.39
C ARG A 58 2.42 6.53 -7.44
N THR A 59 1.94 7.00 -6.30
CA THR A 59 0.83 7.95 -6.21
C THR A 59 1.30 9.17 -5.41
N ASP A 60 0.82 10.34 -5.81
CA ASP A 60 1.11 11.58 -5.11
C ASP A 60 0.19 11.77 -3.90
N THR A 61 0.47 12.79 -3.09
CA THR A 61 -0.32 13.18 -1.91
C THR A 61 -1.80 13.32 -2.25
N GLY A 62 -2.66 12.74 -1.42
CA GLY A 62 -4.12 12.77 -1.61
C GLY A 62 -4.68 11.69 -2.54
N VAL A 63 -3.88 11.08 -3.42
CA VAL A 63 -4.37 10.05 -4.35
C VAL A 63 -4.62 8.73 -3.62
N HIS A 64 -5.82 8.17 -3.76
CA HIS A 64 -6.20 6.88 -3.20
C HIS A 64 -5.71 5.70 -4.04
N ALA A 65 -5.72 4.51 -3.45
CA ALA A 65 -5.56 3.26 -4.20
C ALA A 65 -6.63 2.25 -3.83
N LEU A 66 -7.32 1.72 -4.83
CA LEU A 66 -8.23 0.57 -4.68
C LEU A 66 -7.46 -0.76 -4.61
N ALA A 67 -6.35 -0.89 -5.34
CA ALA A 67 -5.50 -2.08 -5.38
C ALA A 67 -4.12 -1.75 -5.97
N ASN A 68 -3.30 -0.97 -5.26
CA ASN A 68 -1.89 -0.83 -5.63
C ASN A 68 -1.16 -2.15 -5.31
N ALA A 69 -0.06 -2.41 -6.00
CA ALA A 69 0.72 -3.62 -5.86
C ALA A 69 2.14 -3.30 -5.39
N ALA A 70 2.73 -4.19 -4.61
CA ALA A 70 4.14 -4.13 -4.22
C ALA A 70 4.71 -5.52 -4.12
N HIS A 71 6.03 -5.64 -4.20
CA HIS A 71 6.68 -6.86 -3.74
C HIS A 71 7.62 -6.57 -2.57
N LEU A 72 7.80 -7.58 -1.72
CA LEU A 72 8.72 -7.56 -0.60
C LEU A 72 9.43 -8.91 -0.49
N ASP A 73 10.66 -8.88 0.00
CA ASP A 73 11.39 -10.05 0.44
C ASP A 73 11.33 -10.13 1.96
N ILE A 74 10.87 -11.26 2.49
CA ILE A 74 10.79 -11.47 3.93
C ILE A 74 11.32 -12.85 4.31
N GLN A 75 12.21 -12.87 5.30
CA GLN A 75 12.77 -14.07 5.88
C GLN A 75 12.38 -14.15 7.35
N ARG A 76 11.87 -15.31 7.78
CA ARG A 76 11.53 -15.57 9.18
C ARG A 76 12.78 -16.02 9.94
N ALA A 77 12.69 -15.98 11.27
CA ALA A 77 13.73 -16.51 12.15
C ALA A 77 14.18 -17.93 11.74
N PRO A 78 15.46 -18.29 11.95
CA PRO A 78 15.99 -19.61 11.60
C PRO A 78 15.11 -20.76 12.09
N GLY A 79 14.91 -21.77 11.23
CA GLY A 79 14.07 -22.92 11.54
C GLY A 79 12.57 -22.73 11.30
N LYS A 80 12.09 -21.52 10.96
CA LYS A 80 10.70 -21.30 10.57
C LYS A 80 10.50 -21.38 9.07
N ALA A 81 9.48 -22.12 8.64
CA ALA A 81 9.03 -22.12 7.25
C ALA A 81 8.52 -20.71 6.84
N PRO A 82 8.70 -20.29 5.57
CA PRO A 82 8.17 -19.02 5.07
C PRO A 82 6.68 -18.84 5.38
N PHE A 83 6.22 -17.60 5.46
CA PHE A 83 4.80 -17.32 5.69
C PHE A 83 3.95 -17.93 4.57
N THR A 84 2.78 -18.48 4.90
CA THR A 84 1.76 -18.63 3.87
C THR A 84 1.26 -17.25 3.45
N ALA A 85 0.70 -17.13 2.24
CA ALA A 85 0.10 -15.87 1.78
C ALA A 85 -0.91 -15.32 2.80
N GLN A 86 -1.78 -16.18 3.33
CA GLN A 86 -2.77 -15.81 4.33
C GLN A 86 -2.13 -15.33 5.64
N GLN A 87 -1.10 -16.00 6.14
CA GLN A 87 -0.38 -15.57 7.35
C GLN A 87 0.25 -14.19 7.17
N LEU A 88 0.84 -13.93 6.00
CA LEU A 88 1.45 -12.64 5.70
C LEU A 88 0.39 -11.52 5.67
N VAL A 89 -0.73 -11.75 4.98
CA VAL A 89 -1.85 -10.79 4.91
C VAL A 89 -2.40 -10.50 6.31
N GLN A 90 -2.66 -11.54 7.12
CA GLN A 90 -3.19 -11.38 8.47
C GLN A 90 -2.20 -10.65 9.38
N GLY A 91 -0.91 -10.99 9.32
CA GLY A 91 0.13 -10.34 10.11
C GLY A 91 0.28 -8.86 9.77
N LEU A 92 0.40 -8.53 8.48
CA LEU A 92 0.50 -7.13 8.05
C LEU A 92 -0.75 -6.33 8.44
N ASN A 93 -1.94 -6.86 8.15
CA ASN A 93 -3.20 -6.18 8.51
C ASN A 93 -3.38 -6.02 10.02
N HIS A 94 -2.87 -6.95 10.84
CA HIS A 94 -2.92 -6.80 12.30
C HIS A 94 -2.16 -5.55 12.75
N HIS A 95 -0.98 -5.29 12.17
CA HIS A 95 -0.15 -4.15 12.53
C HIS A 95 -0.54 -2.84 11.82
N LEU A 96 -1.28 -2.92 10.71
CA LEU A 96 -1.82 -1.76 10.00
C LEU A 96 -3.15 -1.23 10.57
N LYS A 97 -3.78 -1.92 11.53
CA LYS A 97 -5.09 -1.52 12.11
C LYS A 97 -5.24 -0.03 12.47
N PRO A 98 -4.21 0.67 13.00
CA PRO A 98 -4.34 2.10 13.32
C PRO A 98 -4.50 3.00 12.09
N GLU A 99 -4.14 2.50 10.91
CA GLU A 99 -4.11 3.23 9.66
C GLU A 99 -5.22 2.75 8.71
N PRO A 100 -5.85 3.64 7.91
CA PRO A 100 -6.73 3.26 6.81
C PRO A 100 -5.97 2.65 5.62
N ILE A 101 -5.08 1.69 5.87
CA ILE A 101 -4.31 0.91 4.91
C ILE A 101 -4.67 -0.56 5.10
N ARG A 102 -4.94 -1.28 4.01
CA ARG A 102 -5.27 -2.71 4.08
C ARG A 102 -4.56 -3.51 3.00
N ILE A 103 -3.91 -4.58 3.40
CA ILE A 103 -3.46 -5.65 2.49
C ILE A 103 -4.68 -6.48 2.09
N LEU A 104 -4.92 -6.58 0.79
CA LEU A 104 -6.03 -7.32 0.20
C LEU A 104 -5.67 -8.78 0.00
N SER A 105 -4.49 -9.04 -0.54
CA SER A 105 -4.02 -10.38 -0.87
C SER A 105 -2.50 -10.42 -0.96
N ALA A 106 -1.95 -11.63 -0.92
CA ALA A 106 -0.54 -11.90 -1.14
C ALA A 106 -0.36 -13.15 -1.99
N GLN A 107 0.74 -13.23 -2.74
CA GLN A 107 1.14 -14.39 -3.52
C GLN A 107 2.65 -14.55 -3.45
N ARG A 108 3.14 -15.78 -3.25
CA ARG A 108 4.57 -16.07 -3.37
C ARG A 108 4.97 -16.03 -4.84
N VAL A 109 6.04 -15.31 -5.15
CA VAL A 109 6.53 -15.12 -6.52
C VAL A 109 8.02 -15.48 -6.62
N PRO A 110 8.56 -15.73 -7.83
CA PRO A 110 9.99 -15.94 -8.01
C PRO A 110 10.82 -14.73 -7.55
N SER A 111 12.07 -14.96 -7.15
CA SER A 111 13.00 -13.89 -6.78
C SER A 111 13.33 -12.93 -7.92
N THR A 112 13.05 -13.30 -9.16
CA THR A 112 13.21 -12.47 -10.36
C THR A 112 12.02 -11.53 -10.60
N PHE A 113 10.88 -11.73 -9.93
CA PHE A 113 9.69 -10.89 -10.12
C PHE A 113 9.90 -9.49 -9.56
N HIS A 114 9.52 -8.45 -10.31
CA HIS A 114 9.56 -7.07 -9.83
C HIS A 114 8.22 -6.36 -10.10
N ALA A 115 7.48 -6.00 -9.04
CA ALA A 115 6.12 -5.45 -9.13
C ALA A 115 5.96 -4.26 -10.09
N ARG A 116 7.00 -3.40 -10.23
CA ARG A 116 6.99 -2.28 -11.18
C ARG A 116 7.26 -2.71 -12.63
N PHE A 117 8.19 -3.63 -12.86
CA PHE A 117 8.68 -3.93 -14.21
C PHE A 117 7.92 -5.07 -14.87
N CYS A 118 7.36 -5.99 -14.08
CA CYS A 118 6.50 -7.06 -14.58
C CYS A 118 5.03 -6.63 -14.77
N ALA A 119 4.66 -5.43 -14.34
CA ALA A 119 3.29 -4.93 -14.52
C ALA A 119 3.05 -4.54 -15.99
N LEU A 120 2.03 -5.15 -16.60
CA LEU A 120 1.65 -4.92 -18.00
C LEU A 120 0.90 -3.61 -18.20
N SER A 121 0.06 -3.21 -17.23
CA SER A 121 -0.72 -1.98 -17.28
C SER A 121 -1.01 -1.47 -15.87
N ARG A 122 -1.49 -0.22 -15.79
CA ARG A 122 -2.07 0.38 -14.59
C ARG A 122 -3.35 1.11 -15.00
N THR A 123 -4.36 1.03 -14.16
CA THR A 123 -5.66 1.68 -14.39
C THR A 123 -5.88 2.74 -13.32
N TYR A 124 -6.26 3.93 -13.76
CA TYR A 124 -6.61 5.06 -12.90
C TYR A 124 -8.08 5.42 -13.11
N ILE A 125 -8.77 5.74 -12.02
CA ILE A 125 -10.16 6.19 -12.05
C ILE A 125 -10.16 7.62 -11.52
N TYR A 126 -10.60 8.55 -12.36
CA TYR A 126 -10.93 9.91 -11.94
C TYR A 126 -12.43 10.03 -11.80
N ARG A 127 -12.88 10.58 -10.66
CA ARG A 127 -14.29 10.82 -10.37
C ARG A 127 -14.51 12.32 -10.38
N LEU A 128 -15.39 12.79 -11.25
CA LEU A 128 -15.80 14.19 -11.33
C LEU A 128 -17.26 14.28 -10.92
N LEU A 129 -17.55 15.19 -9.99
CA LEU A 129 -18.92 15.48 -9.56
C LEU A 129 -19.35 16.81 -10.16
N LEU A 130 -20.41 16.78 -10.96
CA LEU A 130 -20.97 17.94 -11.65
C LEU A 130 -22.24 18.44 -10.94
N GLY A 131 -22.54 19.73 -11.11
CA GLY A 131 -23.77 20.33 -10.59
C GLY A 131 -23.72 20.78 -9.13
N CYS A 132 -22.56 20.69 -8.47
CA CYS A 132 -22.35 21.32 -7.17
C CYS A 132 -21.88 22.76 -7.37
N ALA A 133 -22.68 23.73 -6.93
CA ALA A 133 -22.30 25.14 -6.93
C ALA A 133 -21.30 25.47 -5.81
N HIS A 134 -21.32 24.68 -4.73
CA HIS A 134 -20.49 24.89 -3.56
C HIS A 134 -20.06 23.57 -2.92
N HIS A 135 -18.87 23.52 -2.30
CA HIS A 135 -18.30 22.30 -1.70
C HIS A 135 -19.19 21.67 -0.61
N SER A 136 -20.01 22.47 0.07
CA SER A 136 -20.96 21.98 1.08
C SER A 136 -22.08 21.11 0.51
N GLN A 137 -22.28 21.13 -0.81
CA GLN A 137 -23.28 20.31 -1.51
C GLN A 137 -22.74 18.93 -1.92
N ILE A 138 -21.43 18.69 -1.77
CA ILE A 138 -20.83 17.39 -2.10
C ILE A 138 -21.41 16.34 -1.14
N PRO A 139 -22.01 15.24 -1.66
CA PRO A 139 -22.50 14.16 -0.82
C PRO A 139 -21.40 13.63 0.10
N VAL A 140 -21.77 13.24 1.32
CA VAL A 140 -20.81 12.75 2.33
C VAL A 140 -20.01 11.55 1.80
N PHE A 141 -20.62 10.69 0.97
CA PHE A 141 -19.95 9.54 0.35
C PHE A 141 -18.99 9.90 -0.79
N GLU A 142 -19.08 11.12 -1.32
CA GLU A 142 -18.23 11.62 -2.41
C GLU A 142 -17.12 12.55 -1.91
N ARG A 143 -17.19 12.94 -0.64
CA ARG A 143 -16.17 13.78 0.01
C ARG A 143 -14.81 13.09 -0.09
N ASP A 144 -13.83 13.88 -0.52
CA ASP A 144 -12.45 13.46 -0.78
C ASP A 144 -12.26 12.40 -1.87
N LEU A 145 -13.31 11.84 -2.49
CA LEU A 145 -13.18 10.81 -3.52
C LEU A 145 -13.39 11.31 -4.94
N CYS A 146 -13.80 12.58 -5.09
CA CYS A 146 -14.07 13.18 -6.37
C CYS A 146 -13.56 14.62 -6.41
N TRP A 147 -13.31 15.09 -7.62
CA TRP A 147 -13.16 16.51 -7.85
C TRP A 147 -14.53 17.11 -8.18
N ALA A 148 -14.96 18.10 -7.40
CA ALA A 148 -16.15 18.89 -7.66
C ALA A 148 -15.69 20.31 -8.02
N PRO A 149 -15.70 20.70 -9.31
CA PRO A 149 -15.44 22.08 -9.67
C PRO A 149 -16.50 22.96 -9.00
N ALA A 150 -16.09 23.99 -8.25
CA ALA A 150 -17.00 25.08 -7.96
C ALA A 150 -17.44 25.68 -9.31
N GLY A 151 -18.72 26.03 -9.44
CA GLY A 151 -19.40 26.34 -10.70
C GLY A 151 -18.55 27.07 -11.76
N GLY A 152 -18.75 26.68 -13.02
CA GLY A 152 -18.40 27.55 -14.15
C GLY A 152 -19.19 28.85 -14.12
#